data_AF-A0A094PJK1-F1
#
_entry.id   AF-A0A094PJK1-F1
#
_cell.length_a   1.000
_cell.length_b   1.000
_cell.length_c   1.000
_cell.angle_alpha   90.00
_cell.angle_beta   90.00
_cell.angle_gamma   90.00
#
_symmetry.space_group_name_H-M   'P 1'
#
loop_
_entity.id
_entity.type
_entity.pdbx_description
1 polymer ?
#
loop_
_entity_poly.entity_id
_entity_poly.type
_entity_poly.pdbx_seq_one_letter_code
_entity_poly.pdbx_strand_id
1 'polypeptide(L)'
;MAKTIYTSAQMLTALRLVSKKAGKPLSVTKYDQNRDKSTQPSSARIIQTLGSWSEAVRAAGLRPNQPSREYFVNFDEEDVLLWVRRYLAKSKNPSYQDFSEWLQQYKKAPAAQTCRNILGSWSQILDLARRS
;
A
#
# COMPACT_ATOMS: atom_id res chain seq x y z
N MET A 1 -20.81 -10.77 31.13
CA MET A 1 -21.08 -10.89 29.68
C MET A 1 -20.01 -11.78 29.07
N ALA A 2 -20.39 -12.91 28.48
CA ALA A 2 -19.43 -13.85 27.89
C ALA A 2 -18.77 -13.22 26.64
N LYS A 3 -17.45 -13.13 26.63
CA LYS A 3 -16.69 -12.64 25.48
C LYS A 3 -16.69 -13.75 24.44
N THR A 4 -17.48 -13.62 23.36
CA THR A 4 -17.53 -14.62 22.28
C THR A 4 -16.13 -14.88 21.74
N ILE A 5 -15.55 -16.04 22.06
CA ILE A 5 -14.26 -16.47 21.55
C ILE A 5 -14.52 -17.10 20.18
N TYR A 6 -14.19 -16.36 19.13
CA TYR A 6 -14.20 -16.89 17.77
C TYR A 6 -12.95 -17.74 17.54
N THR A 7 -13.12 -18.95 17.03
CA THR A 7 -12.01 -19.78 16.55
C THR A 7 -11.52 -19.32 15.19
N SER A 8 -10.28 -19.65 14.83
CA SER A 8 -9.74 -19.38 13.49
C SER A 8 -10.65 -19.94 12.39
N ALA A 9 -11.22 -21.14 12.56
CA ALA A 9 -12.15 -21.73 11.60
C ALA A 9 -13.45 -20.92 11.43
N GLN A 10 -14.00 -20.36 12.52
CA GLN A 10 -15.17 -19.48 12.46
C GLN A 10 -14.85 -18.17 11.73
N MET A 11 -13.65 -17.60 11.96
CA MET A 11 -13.20 -16.40 11.26
C MET A 11 -13.06 -16.62 9.75
N LEU A 12 -12.46 -17.74 9.34
CA LEU A 12 -12.31 -18.09 7.92
C LEU A 12 -13.69 -18.33 7.27
N THR A 13 -14.61 -18.97 7.98
CA THR A 13 -16.00 -19.16 7.51
C THR A 13 -16.72 -17.82 7.33
N ALA A 14 -16.58 -16.90 8.29
CA ALA A 14 -17.15 -15.56 8.18
C ALA A 14 -16.62 -14.81 6.94
N LEU A 15 -15.30 -14.86 6.68
CA LEU A 15 -14.71 -14.26 5.48
C LEU A 15 -15.30 -14.83 4.19
N ARG A 16 -15.50 -16.15 4.11
CA ARG A 16 -16.11 -16.81 2.94
C ARG A 16 -17.57 -16.41 2.75
N LEU A 17 -18.36 -16.38 3.82
CA LEU A 17 -19.78 -16.00 3.77
C LEU A 17 -19.95 -14.54 3.34
N VAL A 18 -19.21 -13.63 3.97
CA VAL A 18 -19.28 -12.21 3.64
C VAL A 18 -18.76 -11.94 2.22
N SER A 19 -17.71 -12.65 1.77
CA SER A 19 -17.23 -12.53 0.38
C SER A 19 -18.28 -12.95 -0.65
N LYS A 20 -19.15 -13.93 -0.35
CA LYS A 20 -20.25 -14.31 -1.25
C LYS A 20 -21.32 -13.21 -1.36
N LYS A 21 -21.56 -12.46 -0.28
CA LYS A 21 -22.55 -11.37 -0.22
C LYS A 21 -22.02 -10.05 -0.79
N ALA A 22 -20.80 -9.66 -0.43
CA ALA A 22 -20.20 -8.37 -0.76
C ALA A 22 -19.44 -8.36 -2.11
N GLY A 23 -19.27 -9.53 -2.73
CA GLY A 23 -18.44 -9.70 -3.91
C GLY A 23 -16.94 -9.68 -3.63
N LYS A 24 -16.14 -9.94 -4.67
CA LYS A 24 -14.67 -9.92 -4.63
C LYS A 24 -14.16 -8.67 -5.35
N PRO A 25 -13.01 -8.10 -4.95
CA PRO A 25 -12.20 -8.43 -3.77
C PRO A 25 -12.79 -7.87 -2.47
N LEU A 26 -12.56 -8.61 -1.37
CA LEU A 26 -13.09 -8.29 -0.04
C LEU A 26 -12.07 -7.44 0.74
N SER A 27 -12.31 -6.12 0.81
CA SER A 27 -11.54 -5.21 1.66
C SER A 27 -12.03 -5.26 3.12
N VAL A 28 -11.21 -4.77 4.05
CA VAL A 28 -11.57 -4.59 5.46
C VAL A 28 -12.89 -3.83 5.60
N THR A 29 -12.99 -2.68 4.93
CA THR A 29 -14.19 -1.83 4.95
C THR A 29 -15.41 -2.56 4.39
N LYS A 30 -15.28 -3.23 3.24
CA LYS A 30 -16.39 -4.01 2.65
C LYS A 30 -16.84 -5.12 3.59
N TYR A 31 -15.91 -5.80 4.23
CA TYR A 31 -16.25 -6.85 5.20
C TYR A 31 -17.03 -6.27 6.39
N ASP A 32 -16.53 -5.22 7.04
CA ASP A 32 -17.20 -4.63 8.21
C ASP A 32 -18.58 -4.02 7.88
N GLN A 33 -18.78 -3.55 6.65
CA GLN A 33 -20.07 -3.07 6.17
C GLN A 33 -21.08 -4.19 5.90
N ASN A 34 -20.60 -5.38 5.50
CA ASN A 34 -21.47 -6.48 5.04
C ASN A 34 -21.62 -7.62 6.06
N ARG A 35 -20.76 -7.66 7.08
CA ARG A 35 -20.81 -8.66 8.14
C ARG A 35 -22.03 -8.47 9.02
N ASP A 36 -22.54 -9.58 9.54
CA ASP A 36 -23.52 -9.56 10.63
C ASP A 36 -22.80 -9.26 11.95
N LYS A 37 -23.17 -8.14 12.60
CA LYS A 37 -22.51 -7.70 13.83
C LYS A 37 -22.79 -8.58 15.05
N SER A 38 -23.86 -9.36 15.00
CA SER A 38 -24.27 -10.23 16.10
C SER A 38 -23.59 -11.59 16.05
N THR A 39 -23.23 -12.07 14.85
CA THR A 39 -22.76 -13.45 14.64
C THR A 39 -21.35 -13.55 14.07
N GLN A 40 -20.81 -12.48 13.49
CA GLN A 40 -19.52 -12.51 12.80
C GLN A 40 -18.48 -11.60 13.48
N PRO A 41 -17.21 -12.06 13.56
CA PRO A 41 -16.13 -11.29 14.15
C PRO A 41 -15.86 -10.00 13.36
N SER A 42 -15.39 -8.95 14.04
CA SER A 42 -14.90 -7.76 13.37
C SER A 42 -13.60 -8.03 12.62
N SER A 43 -13.30 -7.22 11.60
CA SER A 43 -12.03 -7.27 10.90
C SER A 43 -10.82 -7.17 11.84
N ALA A 44 -10.89 -6.28 12.84
CA ALA A 44 -9.87 -6.12 13.86
C ALA A 44 -9.63 -7.41 14.65
N ARG A 45 -10.70 -8.15 15.01
CA ARG A 45 -10.58 -9.43 15.71
C ARG A 45 -9.94 -10.51 14.84
N ILE A 46 -10.27 -10.52 13.56
CA ILE A 46 -9.65 -11.41 12.56
C ILE A 46 -8.16 -11.11 12.44
N ILE A 47 -7.77 -9.84 12.28
CA ILE A 47 -6.36 -9.42 12.16
C ILE A 47 -5.57 -9.81 13.41
N GLN A 48 -6.09 -9.53 14.61
CA GLN A 48 -5.44 -9.91 15.87
C GLN A 48 -5.19 -11.41 16.03
N THR A 49 -6.03 -12.25 15.41
CA THR A 49 -6.00 -13.70 15.60
C THR A 49 -5.28 -14.42 14.46
N LEU A 50 -5.39 -13.91 13.24
CA LEU A 50 -4.83 -14.51 12.01
C LEU A 50 -3.64 -13.71 11.44
N GLY A 51 -3.18 -12.67 12.14
CA GLY A 51 -2.00 -11.89 11.80
C GLY A 51 -2.31 -10.65 10.94
N SER A 52 -2.65 -10.85 9.66
CA SER A 52 -2.97 -9.74 8.76
C SER A 52 -4.23 -10.03 7.94
N TRP A 53 -4.86 -8.98 7.40
CA TRP A 53 -6.05 -9.15 6.56
C TRP A 53 -5.74 -9.98 5.31
N SER A 54 -4.62 -9.68 4.65
CA SER A 54 -4.19 -10.40 3.44
C SER A 54 -3.97 -11.89 3.72
N GLU A 55 -3.33 -12.20 4.85
CA GLU A 55 -3.12 -13.58 5.32
C GLU A 55 -4.44 -14.27 5.63
N ALA A 56 -5.36 -13.61 6.33
CA ALA A 56 -6.68 -14.15 6.66
C ALA A 56 -7.53 -14.45 5.42
N VAL A 57 -7.55 -13.52 4.45
CA VAL A 57 -8.27 -13.69 3.18
C VAL A 57 -7.64 -14.82 2.36
N ARG A 58 -6.31 -14.94 2.33
CA ARG A 58 -5.60 -16.05 1.68
C ARG A 58 -5.90 -17.39 2.34
N ALA A 59 -5.86 -17.46 3.67
CA ALA A 59 -6.22 -18.66 4.45
C ALA A 59 -7.70 -19.06 4.25
N ALA A 60 -8.58 -18.09 3.97
CA ALA A 60 -9.96 -18.35 3.61
C ALA A 60 -10.14 -18.90 2.18
N GLY A 61 -9.07 -19.03 1.39
CA GLY A 61 -9.11 -19.44 -0.01
C GLY A 61 -9.60 -18.34 -0.95
N LEU A 62 -9.58 -17.09 -0.50
CA LEU A 62 -10.01 -15.93 -1.27
C LEU A 62 -8.78 -15.22 -1.84
N ARG A 63 -8.97 -14.49 -2.95
CA ARG A 63 -7.93 -13.60 -3.47
C ARG A 63 -7.92 -12.32 -2.62
N PRO A 64 -6.83 -12.01 -1.89
CA PRO A 64 -6.72 -10.75 -1.20
C PRO A 64 -6.83 -9.60 -2.20
N ASN A 65 -7.36 -8.46 -1.74
CA ASN A 65 -7.25 -7.24 -2.50
C ASN A 65 -5.75 -7.01 -2.68
N GLN A 66 -5.23 -7.11 -3.91
CA GLN A 66 -3.84 -6.69 -4.14
C GLN A 66 -3.80 -5.23 -3.70
N PRO A 67 -2.80 -4.80 -2.89
CA PRO A 67 -2.51 -3.38 -2.83
C PRO A 67 -2.43 -2.93 -4.29
N SER A 68 -3.15 -1.88 -4.65
CA SER A 68 -3.16 -1.41 -6.02
C SER A 68 -1.70 -1.34 -6.46
N ARG A 69 -1.34 -2.03 -7.55
CA ARG A 69 0.01 -1.96 -8.11
C ARG A 69 0.42 -0.51 -8.42
N GLU A 70 -0.55 0.40 -8.48
CA GLU A 70 -0.35 1.84 -8.53
C GLU A 70 0.41 2.40 -7.30
N TYR A 71 0.36 1.75 -6.14
CA TYR A 71 1.05 2.21 -4.91
C TYR A 71 2.52 1.78 -4.84
N PHE A 72 2.91 0.77 -5.64
CA PHE A 72 4.27 0.27 -5.72
C PHE A 72 4.66 0.12 -7.18
N VAL A 73 4.78 1.26 -7.88
CA VAL A 73 5.82 1.31 -8.91
C VAL A 73 7.12 1.13 -8.12
N ASN A 74 7.72 -0.06 -8.20
CA ASN A 74 9.06 -0.28 -7.67
C ASN A 74 9.99 0.53 -8.57
N PHE A 75 10.18 1.80 -8.23
CA PHE A 75 11.20 2.62 -8.86
C PHE A 75 12.55 2.01 -8.48
N ASP A 76 13.35 1.68 -9.48
CA ASP A 76 14.75 1.37 -9.26
C ASP A 76 15.59 2.66 -9.26
N GLU A 77 16.90 2.50 -9.06
CA GLU A 77 17.84 3.62 -9.02
C GLU A 77 17.78 4.48 -10.30
N GLU A 78 17.74 3.82 -11.47
CA GLU A 78 17.75 4.45 -12.78
C GLU A 78 16.46 5.21 -13.06
N ASP A 79 15.31 4.63 -12.70
CA ASP A 79 14.01 5.30 -12.83
C ASP A 79 14.00 6.60 -12.02
N VAL A 80 14.46 6.56 -10.77
CA VAL A 80 14.54 7.76 -9.92
C VAL A 80 15.52 8.76 -10.50
N LEU A 81 16.71 8.33 -10.93
CA LEU A 81 17.71 9.20 -11.53
C LEU A 81 17.18 9.90 -12.78
N LEU A 82 16.39 9.20 -13.60
CA LEU A 82 15.74 9.79 -14.78
C LEU A 82 14.79 10.93 -14.39
N TRP A 83 13.99 10.77 -13.35
CA TRP A 83 13.12 11.83 -12.84
C TRP A 83 13.91 13.02 -12.29
N VAL A 84 15.00 12.76 -11.56
CA VAL A 84 15.89 13.81 -11.04
C VAL A 84 16.53 14.58 -12.19
N ARG A 85 17.10 13.90 -13.19
CA ARG A 85 17.73 14.54 -14.37
C ARG A 85 16.75 15.40 -15.15
N ARG A 86 15.52 14.92 -15.35
CA ARG A 86 14.45 15.69 -16.01
C ARG A 86 14.11 16.98 -15.26
N TYR A 87 14.13 16.93 -13.93
CA TYR A 87 13.95 18.12 -13.11
C TYR A 87 15.15 19.07 -13.21
N LEU A 88 16.38 18.55 -13.11
CA LEU A 88 17.61 19.36 -13.20
C LEU A 88 17.77 20.05 -14.55
N ALA A 89 17.32 19.43 -15.64
CA ALA A 89 17.31 20.05 -16.96
C ALA A 89 16.39 21.28 -17.06
N LYS A 90 15.38 21.38 -16.18
CA LYS A 90 14.39 22.47 -16.16
C LYS A 90 14.67 23.52 -15.08
N SER A 91 15.37 23.15 -14.01
CA SER A 91 15.61 24.01 -12.86
C SER A 91 17.02 24.60 -12.87
N LYS A 92 17.13 25.93 -12.83
CA LYS A 92 18.42 26.63 -12.69
C LYS A 92 18.95 26.59 -11.25
N ASN A 93 18.06 26.54 -10.25
CA ASN A 93 18.38 26.50 -8.82
C ASN A 93 17.66 25.31 -8.19
N PRO A 94 18.23 24.10 -8.27
CA PRO A 94 17.53 22.90 -7.84
C PRO A 94 17.44 22.81 -6.30
N SER A 95 16.22 22.78 -5.79
CA SER A 95 15.93 22.54 -4.37
C SER A 95 15.10 21.28 -4.19
N TYR A 96 15.21 20.64 -3.02
CA TYR A 96 14.42 19.45 -2.71
C TYR A 96 12.91 19.77 -2.66
N GLN A 97 12.56 20.97 -2.19
CA GLN A 97 11.17 21.41 -2.12
C GLN A 97 10.58 21.56 -3.52
N ASP A 98 11.26 22.30 -4.41
CA ASP A 98 10.82 22.50 -5.79
C ASP A 98 10.76 21.18 -6.57
N PHE A 99 11.70 20.26 -6.31
CA PHE A 99 11.68 18.91 -6.89
C PHE A 99 10.44 18.13 -6.44
N SER A 100 10.11 18.17 -5.14
CA SER A 100 8.91 17.53 -4.59
C SER A 100 7.63 18.09 -5.19
N GLU A 101 7.53 19.41 -5.31
CA GLU A 101 6.39 20.08 -5.94
C GLU A 101 6.29 19.76 -7.44
N TRP A 102 7.41 19.67 -8.14
CA TRP A 102 7.45 19.28 -9.54
C TRP A 102 6.98 17.84 -9.78
N LEU A 103 7.37 16.89 -8.91
CA LEU A 103 6.95 15.49 -9.00
C LEU A 103 5.44 15.33 -8.83
N GLN A 104 4.81 16.13 -7.97
CA GLN A 104 3.36 16.08 -7.72
C GLN A 104 2.52 16.39 -8.97
N GLN A 105 3.11 17.06 -9.97
CA GLN A 105 2.43 17.34 -11.24
C GLN A 105 2.25 16.08 -12.11
N TYR A 106 2.93 14.97 -11.80
CA TYR A 106 2.91 13.75 -12.59
C TYR A 106 2.34 12.57 -11.82
N LYS A 107 1.22 12.01 -12.28
CA LYS A 107 0.57 10.84 -11.66
C LYS A 107 1.48 9.59 -11.58
N LYS A 108 2.50 9.49 -12.44
CA LYS A 108 3.44 8.36 -12.51
C LYS A 108 4.81 8.66 -11.90
N ALA A 109 5.00 9.83 -11.29
CA ALA A 109 6.27 10.17 -10.65
C ALA A 109 6.42 9.46 -9.30
N PRO A 110 7.66 9.15 -8.89
CA PRO A 110 7.94 8.74 -7.51
C PRO A 110 7.61 9.88 -6.55
N ALA A 111 7.27 9.54 -5.31
CA ALA A 111 7.29 10.52 -4.25
C ALA A 111 8.73 10.96 -3.98
N ALA A 112 8.95 12.24 -3.63
CA ALA A 112 10.30 12.74 -3.32
C ALA A 112 10.98 11.94 -2.19
N GLN A 113 10.18 11.42 -1.25
CA GLN A 113 10.67 10.53 -0.19
C GLN A 113 11.13 9.17 -0.74
N THR A 114 10.46 8.61 -1.75
CA THR A 114 10.91 7.39 -2.45
C THR A 114 12.27 7.63 -3.09
N CYS A 115 12.48 8.80 -3.71
CA CYS A 115 13.78 9.15 -4.29
C CYS A 115 14.88 9.16 -3.23
N ARG A 116 14.61 9.69 -2.03
CA ARG A 116 15.58 9.69 -0.91
C ARG A 116 15.85 8.30 -0.34
N ASN A 117 14.82 7.45 -0.27
CA ASN A 117 14.97 6.09 0.24
C ASN A 117 15.86 5.24 -0.68
N ILE A 118 15.88 5.52 -1.98
CA ILE A 118 16.64 4.79 -3.00
C ILE A 118 18.05 5.39 -3.19
N LEU A 119 18.13 6.70 -3.42
CA LEU A 119 19.38 7.39 -3.81
C LEU A 119 20.11 8.08 -2.63
N GLY A 120 19.49 8.14 -1.46
CA GLY A 120 20.05 8.78 -0.27
C GLY A 120 19.72 10.28 -0.15
N SER A 121 20.62 11.04 0.45
CA SER A 121 20.41 12.47 0.74
C SER A 121 20.31 13.31 -0.55
N TRP A 122 19.74 14.52 -0.45
CA TRP A 122 19.61 15.42 -1.62
C TRP A 122 20.97 15.73 -2.26
N SER A 123 22.02 15.90 -1.47
CA SER A 123 23.38 16.11 -1.98
C SER A 123 23.89 14.90 -2.75
N GLN A 124 23.63 13.68 -2.28
CA GLN A 124 23.99 12.44 -2.98
C GLN A 124 23.19 12.28 -4.28
N ILE A 125 21.89 12.60 -4.26
CA ILE A 125 21.05 12.59 -5.45
C ILE A 125 21.61 13.51 -6.54
N LEU A 126 22.00 14.73 -6.18
CA LEU A 126 22.59 15.69 -7.11
C LEU A 126 23.95 15.23 -7.64
N ASP A 127 24.76 14.61 -6.79
CA ASP A 127 26.06 14.06 -7.16
C ASP A 127 25.91 12.89 -8.15
N LEU A 128 25.03 11.93 -7.84
CA LEU A 128 24.73 10.79 -8.72
C LEU A 128 24.17 11.24 -10.07
N ALA A 129 23.24 12.20 -10.07
CA ALA A 129 22.62 12.71 -11.29
C ALA A 129 23.60 13.49 -12.21
N ARG A 130 24.74 13.94 -11.67
CA ARG A 130 25.79 14.67 -12.42
C ARG A 130 26.94 13.76 -12.88
N ARG A 131 27.16 12.61 -12.23
CA ARG A 131 28.30 11.70 -12.47
C ARG A 131 28.04 10.61 -13.50
N SER A 132 26.77 10.33 -13.79
CA SER A 132 26.29 9.28 -14.70
C SER A 132 25.64 9.96 -15.91
#